data_AF-A0A832V2Q9-F1
#
_entry.id   AF-A0A832V2Q9-F1
#
_cell.length_a   1.000
_cell.length_b   1.000
_cell.length_c   1.000
_cell.angle_alpha   90.00
_cell.angle_beta   90.00
_cell.angle_gamma   90.00
#
_symmetry.space_group_name_H-M   'P 1'
#
loop_
_entity.id
_entity.type
_entity.pdbx_description
1 polymer ?
#
loop_
_entity_poly.entity_id
_entity_poly.type
_entity_poly.pdbx_seq_one_letter_code
_entity_poly.pdbx_strand_id
1 'polypeptide(L)' 'MTDIKMKIFRGEEGDGELVEYDIELDEGMVLLDCIHRIQHEQEPDLSCRWNCKAGKCGSCSAEINGKPSLMCMT' A
#
# COMPACT_ATOMS: atom_id res chain seq x y z
N MET A 1 0.46 11.95 -15.90
CA MET A 1 -0.17 11.21 -14.81
C MET A 1 -0.34 9.78 -15.31
N THR A 2 0.10 8.81 -14.51
CA THR A 2 0.12 7.40 -14.93
C THR A 2 -0.85 6.65 -14.04
N ASP A 3 -1.89 6.08 -14.64
CA ASP A 3 -2.81 5.19 -13.95
C ASP A 3 -2.18 3.81 -13.81
N ILE A 4 -2.17 3.29 -12.59
CA ILE A 4 -1.73 1.92 -12.31
C ILE A 4 -2.83 1.12 -11.63
N LYS A 5 -2.79 -0.19 -11.85
CA LYS A 5 -3.60 -1.15 -11.10
C LYS A 5 -2.78 -1.74 -9.97
N MET A 6 -3.26 -1.54 -8.74
CA MET A 6 -2.69 -2.16 -7.55
C MET A 6 -3.55 -3.32 -7.09
N LYS A 7 -2.91 -4.41 -6.65
CA LYS A 7 -3.57 -5.55 -6.00
C LYS A 7 -3.20 -5.56 -4.53
N ILE A 8 -4.20 -5.43 -3.67
CA ILE A 8 -4.02 -5.40 -2.21
C ILE A 8 -4.74 -6.60 -1.62
N PHE A 9 -4.06 -7.34 -0.75
CA PHE A 9 -4.67 -8.46 -0.03
C PHE A 9 -5.68 -7.93 0.99
N ARG A 10 -6.90 -8.46 0.95
CA ARG A 10 -8.02 -8.08 1.81
C ARG A 10 -8.54 -9.35 2.47
N GLY A 11 -8.56 -9.35 3.80
CA GLY A 11 -8.98 -10.51 4.59
C GLY A 11 -8.33 -10.56 5.97
N GLU A 12 -8.71 -11.56 6.76
CA GLU A 12 -8.25 -11.78 8.13
C GLU A 12 -7.76 -13.22 8.30
N GLU A 13 -6.75 -13.43 9.15
CA GLU A 13 -6.27 -14.77 9.57
C GLU A 13 -5.98 -15.78 8.44
N GLY A 14 -5.59 -15.29 7.25
CA GLY A 14 -5.23 -16.13 6.10
C GLY A 14 -6.40 -16.49 5.17
N ASP A 15 -7.62 -16.07 5.50
CA ASP A 15 -8.75 -16.07 4.58
C ASP A 15 -8.88 -14.68 3.93
N GLY A 16 -8.76 -14.62 2.61
CA GLY A 16 -8.77 -13.35 1.89
C GLY A 16 -8.35 -13.47 0.43
N GLU A 17 -8.46 -12.35 -0.28
CA GLU A 17 -8.20 -12.27 -1.71
C GLU A 17 -7.45 -10.99 -2.10
N LEU A 18 -6.82 -11.01 -3.28
CA LEU A 18 -6.22 -9.82 -3.87
C LEU A 18 -7.32 -9.02 -4.59
N VAL A 19 -7.62 -7.84 -4.07
CA VAL A 19 -8.58 -6.91 -4.67
C VAL A 19 -7.84 -5.84 -5.48
N GLU A 20 -8.38 -5.51 -6.65
CA GLU A 20 -7.81 -4.51 -7.57
C GLU A 20 -8.32 -3.10 -7.26
N TYR A 21 -7.40 -2.14 -7.25
CA TYR A 21 -7.67 -0.70 -7.11
C TYR A 21 -6.96 0.06 -8.21
N ASP A 22 -7.67 1.00 -8.83
CA ASP A 22 -7.09 1.93 -9.80
C ASP A 22 -6.57 3.17 -9.05
N ILE A 23 -5.34 3.58 -9.34
CA ILE A 23 -4.73 4.76 -8.71
C ILE A 23 -3.92 5.56 -9.70
N GLU A 24 -4.10 6.88 -9.62
CA GLU A 24 -3.31 7.85 -10.35
C GLU A 24 -2.02 8.18 -9.58
N LEU A 25 -0.87 7.99 -10.24
CA LEU A 25 0.44 8.28 -9.66
C LEU A 25 0.90 9.71 -9.92
N ASP A 26 1.35 10.36 -8.85
CA ASP A 26 2.05 11.63 -8.87
C ASP A 26 3.58 11.43 -8.73
N GLU A 27 4.35 12.39 -9.24
CA GLU A 27 5.82 12.35 -9.13
C GLU A 27 6.26 12.37 -7.66
N GLY A 28 7.19 11.48 -7.30
CA GLY A 28 7.73 11.39 -5.95
C GLY A 28 6.88 10.60 -4.96
N MET A 29 5.75 10.04 -5.38
CA MET A 29 4.98 9.11 -4.55
C MET A 29 5.76 7.83 -4.28
N VAL A 30 5.67 7.37 -3.04
CA VAL A 30 6.06 6.00 -2.66
C VAL A 30 4.80 5.14 -2.49
N LEU A 31 4.96 3.83 -2.42
CA LEU A 31 3.87 2.88 -2.29
C LEU A 31 3.00 3.15 -1.06
N LEU A 32 3.59 3.63 0.03
CA LEU A 32 2.82 4.02 1.22
C LEU A 32 1.84 5.18 0.93
N ASP A 33 2.20 6.12 0.06
CA ASP A 33 1.30 7.20 -0.36
C ASP A 33 0.12 6.65 -1.16
N CYS A 34 0.38 5.64 -2.00
CA CYS A 34 -0.66 4.95 -2.75
C CYS A 34 -1.66 4.26 -1.83
N ILE A 35 -1.18 3.56 -0.79
CA ILE A 35 -2.04 2.91 0.22
C ILE A 35 -2.88 3.95 0.97
N HIS A 36 -2.30 5.10 1.34
CA HIS A 36 -3.05 6.16 2.01
C HIS A 36 -4.11 6.81 1.10
N ARG A 37 -3.81 6.98 -0.19
CA ARG A 37 -4.79 7.49 -1.16
C ARG A 37 -5.97 6.53 -1.30
N ILE A 38 -5.70 5.24 -1.50
CA ILE A 38 -6.76 4.21 -1.56
C ILE A 38 -7.57 4.21 -0.27
N GLN A 39 -6.91 4.25 0.89
CA GLN A 39 -7.58 4.30 2.18
C GLN A 39 -8.47 5.54 2.33
N HIS A 40 -8.04 6.70 1.83
CA HIS A 40 -8.81 7.93 1.94
C HIS A 40 -10.00 8.00 0.96
N GLU A 41 -9.81 7.53 -0.26
CA GLU A 41 -10.72 7.81 -1.39
C GLU A 41 -11.62 6.64 -1.75
N GLN A 42 -11.17 5.40 -1.55
CA GLN A 42 -11.82 4.20 -2.09
C GLN A 42 -12.20 3.18 -0.99
N GLU A 43 -11.32 2.96 -0.01
CA GLU A 43 -11.49 1.91 1.00
C GLU A 43 -11.08 2.37 2.42
N PRO A 44 -11.96 3.11 3.13
CA PRO A 44 -11.67 3.68 4.45
C PRO A 44 -11.32 2.68 5.55
N ASP A 45 -11.73 1.42 5.42
CA ASP A 45 -11.46 0.37 6.39
C ASP A 45 -10.14 -0.39 6.13
N LEU A 46 -9.37 0.01 5.11
CA LEU A 46 -8.10 -0.63 4.77
C LEU A 46 -7.09 -0.53 5.90
N SER A 47 -6.78 -1.70 6.47
CA SER A 47 -5.76 -1.81 7.51
C SER A 47 -4.36 -1.60 6.94
N CYS A 48 -3.67 -0.58 7.43
CA CYS A 48 -2.29 -0.28 7.09
C CYS A 48 -1.50 0.10 8.35
N ARG A 49 -0.36 -0.56 8.59
CA ARG A 49 0.58 -0.16 9.64
C ARG A 49 1.66 0.74 9.05
N TRP A 50 1.87 1.89 9.67
CA TRP A 50 2.88 2.85 9.28
C TRP A 50 3.24 3.75 10.45
N ASN A 51 4.36 4.48 10.32
CA ASN A 51 4.77 5.50 11.29
C ASN A 51 5.73 6.52 10.66
N CYS A 52 7.05 6.23 10.62
CA CYS A 52 8.06 7.27 10.34
C CYS A 52 8.12 7.82 8.91
N LYS A 53 7.59 7.10 7.90
CA LYS A 53 7.78 7.36 6.46
C LYS A 53 9.22 7.80 6.08
N ALA A 54 10.23 7.16 6.66
CA ALA A 54 11.63 7.55 6.49
C ALA A 54 12.60 6.34 6.41
N GLY A 55 12.07 5.14 6.22
CA GLY A 55 12.88 3.92 6.13
C GLY A 55 13.63 3.52 7.41
N LYS A 56 13.19 3.97 8.59
CA LYS A 56 13.89 3.71 9.87
C LYS A 56 13.18 2.74 10.80
N CYS A 57 11.87 2.86 10.96
CA CYS A 57 11.14 2.12 11.99
C CYS A 57 10.68 0.71 11.58
N GLY A 58 10.69 0.38 10.28
CA GLY A 58 10.16 -0.89 9.77
C GLY A 58 8.65 -1.09 9.88
N SER A 59 7.87 -0.13 10.40
CA SER A 59 6.44 -0.30 10.67
C SER A 59 5.57 -0.50 9.43
N CYS A 60 6.03 -0.07 8.26
CA CYS A 60 5.34 -0.22 6.96
C CYS A 60 5.95 -1.34 6.10
N SER A 61 6.48 -2.38 6.73
CA SER A 61 6.94 -3.57 6.02
C SER A 61 5.75 -4.34 5.45
N ALA A 62 5.83 -4.73 4.19
CA ALA A 62 4.84 -5.56 3.50
C ALA A 62 5.52 -6.47 2.48
N GLU A 63 4.84 -7.53 2.06
CA GLU A 63 5.24 -8.28 0.87
C GLU A 63 4.78 -7.51 -0.38
N ILE A 64 5.74 -7.10 -1.21
CA ILE A 64 5.50 -6.32 -2.41
C ILE A 64 6.04 -7.12 -3.59
N ASN A 65 5.15 -7.56 -4.47
CA ASN A 65 5.48 -8.41 -5.62
C ASN A 65 6.34 -9.64 -5.24
N GLY A 66 5.97 -10.32 -4.16
CA GLY A 66 6.66 -11.52 -3.65
C GLY A 66 7.96 -11.25 -2.90
N LYS A 67 8.27 -9.99 -2.56
CA LYS A 67 9.48 -9.63 -1.81
C LYS A 67 9.14 -8.77 -0.59
N PRO A 68 9.66 -9.09 0.61
CA PRO A 68 9.50 -8.22 1.76
C PRO A 68 10.26 -6.90 1.52
N SER A 69 9.56 -5.78 1.60
CA SER A 69 10.13 -4.44 1.45
C SER A 69 9.37 -3.41 2.30
N LEU A 70 9.91 -2.19 2.39
CA LEU A 70 9.27 -1.08 3.09
C LEU A 70 8.44 -0.26 2.09
N MET A 71 7.14 -0.13 2.35
CA MET A 71 6.25 0.67 1.48
C MET A 71 6.66 2.14 1.39
N CYS A 72 7.32 2.70 2.42
CA CYS A 72 7.80 4.09 2.38
C CYS A 72 9.10 4.30 1.61
N MET A 73 9.73 3.24 1.11
CA MET A 73 11.00 3.27 0.37
C MET A 73 10.88 2.59 -1.01
N THR A 74 9.67 2.23 -1.41
CA THR A 74 9.32 1.58 -2.68
C THR A 74 8.43 2.53 -3.45
#